data_AF-A0A9D8JUD5-F1
#
_entry.id   AF-A0A9D8JUD5-F1
#
_cell.length_a   1.000
_cell.length_b   1.000
_cell.length_c   1.000
_cell.angle_alpha   90.00
_cell.angle_beta   90.00
_cell.angle_gamma   90.00
#
_symmetry.space_group_name_H-M   'P 1'
#
loop_
_entity.id
_entity.type
_entity.pdbx_description
1 polymer ?
#
loop_
_entity_poly.entity_id
_entity_poly.type
_entity_poly.pdbx_seq_one_letter_code
_entity_poly.pdbx_strand_id
1 'polypeptide(L)'
;MSISPTRSSPCRMERWWRWGCWAFAPGDRRHGIGGSLMAALLGAAERKGIPFTMLEVIKNNVPAHNLFLKFGFREVNELMVMRRPPGPPRAYPASKAAWLNRADALALLETRSGLAPWTNQTESLTNASDIYGLTVALPDGGAGWLVFQRQRFVMGRFVMRTERGDPAAVGRELLAQLHHRYFDLDTHTENISAADPHLPAFYEAGYIEEFRRIEMYRGEKP
;
A
#
# COMPACT_ATOMS: atom_id res chain seq x y z
N MET A 1 27.10 31.60 28.22
CA MET A 1 25.94 30.68 28.19
C MET A 1 25.63 30.39 26.73
N SER A 2 26.04 29.21 26.26
CA SER A 2 25.94 28.79 24.86
C SER A 2 24.70 27.91 24.73
N ILE A 3 23.77 28.30 23.85
CA ILE A 3 22.56 27.54 23.54
C ILE A 3 22.91 26.59 22.40
N SER A 4 22.97 25.28 22.70
CA SER A 4 23.05 24.22 21.71
C SER A 4 21.71 24.07 20.97
N PRO A 5 21.69 23.96 19.64
CA PRO A 5 20.50 23.57 18.92
C PRO A 5 20.32 22.05 18.99
N THR A 6 19.13 21.63 19.41
CA THR A 6 18.65 20.25 19.38
C THR A 6 18.73 19.70 17.95
N ARG A 7 19.50 18.63 17.77
CA ARG A 7 19.58 17.87 16.53
C ARG A 7 18.21 17.30 16.20
N SER A 8 17.66 17.72 15.07
CA SER A 8 16.61 17.01 14.36
C SER A 8 17.11 15.60 14.01
N SER A 9 16.28 14.61 14.30
CA SER A 9 16.54 13.20 14.00
C SER A 9 16.83 13.01 12.50
N PRO A 10 17.90 12.29 12.11
CA PRO A 10 18.21 12.08 10.70
C PRO A 10 17.15 11.23 10.02
N CYS A 11 16.86 11.59 8.78
CA CYS A 11 15.90 10.99 7.86
C CYS A 11 16.08 9.46 7.74
N ARG A 12 14.98 8.71 7.89
CA ARG A 12 14.86 7.24 7.93
C ARG A 12 15.11 6.52 6.59
N MET A 13 15.91 7.10 5.68
CA MET A 13 16.21 6.52 4.35
C MET A 13 17.36 5.49 4.34
N GLU A 14 18.04 5.28 5.47
CA GLU A 14 19.32 4.53 5.50
C GLU A 14 19.20 2.99 5.54
N ARG A 15 18.00 2.41 5.60
CA ARG A 15 17.85 0.97 5.93
C ARG A 15 17.36 0.05 4.79
N TRP A 16 16.90 0.58 3.64
CA TRP A 16 16.23 -0.23 2.58
C TRP A 16 16.42 0.39 1.18
N TRP A 17 16.50 -0.45 0.13
CA TRP A 17 16.53 -0.02 -1.29
C TRP A 17 15.26 -0.43 -2.05
N ARG A 18 14.80 0.45 -2.95
CA ARG A 18 13.48 0.42 -3.62
C ARG A 18 13.62 0.15 -5.12
N TRP A 19 12.79 -0.71 -5.69
CA TRP A 19 12.63 -0.89 -7.15
C TRP A 19 11.16 -0.86 -7.56
N GLY A 20 10.84 -0.04 -8.57
CA GLY A 20 9.54 -0.03 -9.26
C GLY A 20 9.59 -0.80 -10.58
N CYS A 21 8.40 -1.13 -11.12
CA CYS A 21 8.16 -1.98 -12.29
C CYS A 21 9.27 -2.03 -13.36
N TRP A 22 9.83 -3.21 -13.59
CA TRP A 22 10.67 -3.50 -14.75
C TRP A 22 9.85 -4.24 -15.82
N ALA A 23 9.44 -3.52 -16.85
CA ALA A 23 8.86 -4.12 -18.05
C ALA A 23 9.88 -4.04 -19.18
N PHE A 24 10.43 -5.20 -19.58
CA PHE A 24 11.21 -5.30 -20.83
C PHE A 24 10.24 -5.59 -21.98
N ALA A 25 10.41 -4.84 -23.08
CA ALA A 25 9.71 -5.06 -24.34
C ALA A 25 9.85 -6.52 -24.80
N PRO A 26 8.83 -7.12 -25.43
CA PRO A 26 8.83 -8.55 -25.77
C PRO A 26 10.03 -9.03 -26.61
N GLY A 27 10.65 -8.14 -27.40
CA GLY A 27 11.76 -8.44 -28.30
C GLY A 27 13.14 -8.64 -27.64
N ASP A 28 13.37 -8.13 -26.42
CA ASP A 28 14.68 -8.18 -25.76
C ASP A 28 14.75 -9.20 -24.61
N ARG A 29 13.70 -10.01 -24.45
CA ARG A 29 13.66 -11.05 -23.43
C ARG A 29 14.64 -12.17 -23.81
N ARG A 30 15.49 -12.59 -22.85
CA ARG A 30 16.47 -13.71 -22.90
C ARG A 30 17.95 -13.36 -23.21
N HIS A 31 18.35 -12.09 -23.25
CA HIS A 31 19.78 -11.70 -23.36
C HIS A 31 20.50 -11.52 -22.00
N GLY A 32 19.97 -12.07 -20.90
CA GLY A 32 20.60 -11.94 -19.57
C GLY A 32 20.54 -10.54 -18.94
N ILE A 33 20.01 -9.52 -19.64
CA ILE A 33 19.91 -8.13 -19.17
C ILE A 33 19.26 -8.03 -17.80
N GLY A 34 18.14 -8.72 -17.57
CA GLY A 34 17.46 -8.71 -16.28
C GLY A 34 18.30 -9.28 -15.14
N GLY A 35 19.12 -10.30 -15.42
CA GLY A 35 20.04 -10.89 -14.45
C GLY A 35 21.22 -9.98 -14.15
N SER A 36 21.85 -9.40 -15.17
CA SER A 36 22.96 -8.45 -15.00
C SER A 36 22.52 -7.21 -14.22
N LEU A 37 21.33 -6.69 -14.53
CA LEU A 37 20.73 -5.60 -13.79
C LEU A 37 20.51 -6.01 -12.32
N MET A 38 19.79 -7.10 -12.06
CA MET A 38 19.53 -7.53 -10.68
C MET A 38 20.82 -7.71 -9.87
N ALA A 39 21.85 -8.35 -10.45
CA ALA A 39 23.16 -8.49 -9.83
C ALA A 39 23.81 -7.14 -9.50
N ALA A 40 23.76 -6.18 -10.43
CA ALA A 40 24.31 -4.83 -10.21
C ALA A 40 23.57 -4.09 -9.09
N LEU A 41 22.25 -4.23 -9.02
CA LEU A 41 21.40 -3.56 -8.03
C LEU A 41 21.59 -4.14 -6.63
N LEU A 42 21.62 -5.46 -6.50
CA LEU A 42 21.89 -6.13 -5.23
C LEU A 42 23.32 -5.88 -4.75
N GLY A 43 24.30 -5.92 -5.66
CA GLY A 43 25.67 -5.54 -5.33
C GLY A 43 25.80 -4.08 -4.87
N ALA A 44 24.99 -3.17 -5.42
CA ALA A 44 24.93 -1.79 -4.94
C ALA A 44 24.29 -1.68 -3.54
N ALA A 45 23.23 -2.44 -3.27
CA ALA A 45 22.62 -2.49 -1.94
C ALA A 45 23.60 -3.05 -0.89
N GLU A 46 24.32 -4.12 -1.22
CA GLU A 46 25.34 -4.72 -0.35
C GLU A 46 26.49 -3.76 -0.06
N ARG A 47 27.02 -3.05 -1.07
CA ARG A 47 28.04 -2.01 -0.86
C ARG A 47 27.58 -0.87 0.03
N LYS A 48 26.26 -0.63 0.10
CA LYS A 48 25.65 0.37 0.99
C LYS A 48 25.26 -0.21 2.36
N GLY A 49 25.57 -1.48 2.62
CA GLY A 49 25.25 -2.14 3.90
C GLY A 49 23.75 -2.33 4.11
N ILE A 50 22.96 -2.46 3.04
CA ILE A 50 21.51 -2.56 3.12
C ILE A 50 21.13 -4.04 3.34
N PRO A 51 20.63 -4.41 4.52
CA PRO A 51 20.48 -5.81 4.91
C PRO A 51 19.24 -6.46 4.28
N PHE A 52 18.36 -5.68 3.65
CA PHE A 52 17.12 -6.19 3.09
C PHE A 52 16.71 -5.48 1.82
N THR A 53 16.13 -6.26 0.92
CA THR A 53 15.47 -5.80 -0.29
C THR A 53 14.09 -6.43 -0.40
N MET A 54 13.13 -5.65 -0.89
CA MET A 54 11.76 -6.09 -1.15
C MET A 54 11.35 -5.71 -2.56
N LEU A 55 10.55 -6.56 -3.18
CA LEU A 55 9.96 -6.31 -4.48
C LEU A 55 8.56 -6.93 -4.57
N GLU A 56 7.84 -6.54 -5.62
CA GLU A 56 6.54 -7.09 -5.98
C GLU A 56 6.61 -7.57 -7.43
N VAL A 57 6.10 -8.78 -7.69
CA VAL A 57 6.04 -9.34 -9.04
C VAL A 57 4.60 -9.69 -9.39
N ILE A 58 4.15 -9.34 -10.60
CA ILE A 58 2.80 -9.69 -11.05
C ILE A 58 2.65 -11.22 -11.05
N LYS A 59 1.59 -11.72 -10.42
CA LYS A 59 1.24 -13.15 -10.40
C LYS A 59 1.08 -13.62 -11.84
N ASN A 60 1.71 -14.75 -12.19
CA ASN A 60 1.85 -15.30 -13.55
C ASN A 60 2.97 -14.70 -14.41
N ASN A 61 3.76 -13.73 -13.93
CA ASN A 61 5.03 -13.37 -14.58
C ASN A 61 6.14 -14.37 -14.21
N VAL A 62 5.99 -15.62 -14.68
CA VAL A 62 6.88 -16.75 -14.39
C VAL A 62 8.36 -16.43 -14.66
N PRO A 63 8.74 -15.75 -15.76
CA PRO A 63 10.15 -15.42 -16.01
C PRO A 63 10.75 -14.49 -14.94
N ALA A 64 10.04 -13.43 -14.54
CA ALA A 64 10.52 -12.51 -13.52
C ALA A 64 10.52 -13.18 -12.14
N HIS A 65 9.50 -13.96 -11.83
CA HIS A 65 9.42 -14.71 -10.58
C HIS A 65 10.61 -15.65 -10.41
N ASN A 66 10.93 -16.47 -11.43
CA ASN A 66 12.06 -17.37 -11.41
C ASN A 66 13.41 -16.63 -11.34
N LEU A 67 13.51 -15.45 -11.94
CA LEU A 67 14.69 -14.59 -11.80
C LEU A 67 14.87 -14.18 -10.34
N PHE A 68 13.82 -13.71 -9.67
CA PHE A 68 13.90 -13.26 -8.28
C PHE A 68 14.22 -14.40 -7.32
N LEU A 69 13.64 -15.57 -7.50
CA LEU A 69 13.99 -16.77 -6.74
C LEU A 69 15.49 -17.12 -6.87
N LYS A 70 16.07 -17.03 -8.08
CA LYS A 70 17.50 -17.26 -8.31
C LYS A 70 18.41 -16.28 -7.56
N PHE A 71 17.95 -15.07 -7.31
CA PHE A 71 18.67 -14.04 -6.55
C PHE A 71 18.41 -14.11 -5.03
N GLY A 72 17.76 -15.16 -4.55
CA GLY A 72 17.55 -15.41 -3.12
C GLY A 72 16.38 -14.65 -2.52
N PHE A 73 15.44 -14.17 -3.34
CA PHE A 73 14.17 -13.68 -2.83
C PHE A 73 13.25 -14.85 -2.45
N ARG A 74 12.47 -14.68 -1.39
CA ARG A 74 11.40 -15.59 -0.96
C ARG A 74 10.05 -14.91 -1.02
N GLU A 75 9.02 -15.64 -1.40
CA GLU A 75 7.63 -15.18 -1.37
C GLU A 75 7.20 -14.94 0.09
N VAL A 76 6.43 -13.87 0.33
CA VAL A 76 5.99 -13.50 1.69
C VAL A 76 4.51 -13.21 1.75
N ASN A 77 3.93 -12.63 0.70
CA ASN A 77 2.51 -12.31 0.68
C ASN A 77 1.95 -12.31 -0.74
N GLU A 78 0.65 -12.51 -0.86
CA GLU A 78 -0.10 -12.19 -2.07
C GLU A 78 -0.79 -10.85 -1.89
N LEU A 79 -0.65 -10.00 -2.89
CA LEU A 79 -1.16 -8.64 -2.90
C LEU A 79 -2.18 -8.50 -4.03
N MET A 80 -3.34 -7.95 -3.73
CA MET A 80 -4.43 -7.73 -4.66
C MET A 80 -4.39 -6.29 -5.17
N VAL A 81 -4.57 -6.15 -6.47
CA VAL A 81 -4.92 -4.88 -7.11
C VAL A 81 -6.40 -4.97 -7.45
N MET A 82 -7.17 -4.04 -6.91
CA MET A 82 -8.62 -4.02 -7.03
C MET A 82 -9.09 -2.67 -7.59
N ARG A 83 -10.16 -2.71 -8.37
CA ARG A 83 -10.79 -1.54 -8.94
C ARG A 83 -12.26 -1.48 -8.57
N ARG A 84 -12.78 -0.28 -8.34
CA ARG A 84 -14.22 -0.01 -8.31
C ARG A 84 -14.54 1.08 -9.33
N PRO A 85 -15.37 0.80 -10.35
CA PRO A 85 -15.80 1.83 -11.29
C PRO A 85 -16.68 2.89 -10.60
N PRO A 86 -16.78 4.11 -11.17
CA PRO A 86 -17.74 5.10 -10.71
C PRO A 86 -19.16 4.55 -10.74
N GLY A 87 -19.98 4.96 -9.77
CA GLY A 87 -21.36 4.54 -9.69
C GLY A 87 -21.94 4.74 -8.30
N PRO A 88 -23.28 4.71 -8.19
CA PRO A 88 -23.96 4.95 -6.93
C PRO A 88 -23.43 4.00 -5.83
N PRO A 89 -23.36 4.47 -4.58
CA PRO A 89 -22.93 3.63 -3.49
C PRO A 89 -23.89 2.45 -3.33
N ARG A 90 -23.35 1.24 -3.13
CA ARG A 90 -24.15 0.02 -2.93
C ARG A 90 -24.80 -0.04 -1.54
N ALA A 91 -24.23 0.70 -0.59
CA ALA A 91 -24.72 0.83 0.77
C ALA A 91 -24.64 2.29 1.20
N TYR A 92 -25.59 2.74 2.01
CA TYR A 92 -25.56 4.05 2.63
C TYR A 92 -24.86 3.97 3.98
N PRO A 93 -24.10 5.00 4.37
CA PRO A 93 -23.43 4.99 5.66
C PRO A 93 -24.44 4.94 6.81
N ALA A 94 -24.20 4.08 7.80
CA ALA A 94 -25.05 3.95 8.98
C ALA A 94 -24.66 4.93 10.09
N SER A 95 -23.47 5.49 10.03
CA SER A 95 -22.91 6.39 11.04
C SER A 95 -22.47 7.74 10.43
N LYS A 96 -21.89 8.62 11.23
CA LYS A 96 -21.22 9.83 10.72
C LYS A 96 -19.71 9.59 10.73
N ALA A 97 -19.05 9.91 9.62
CA ALA A 97 -17.59 9.96 9.58
C ALA A 97 -17.05 11.33 9.98
N ALA A 98 -15.92 11.34 10.69
CA ALA A 98 -15.10 12.53 10.84
C ALA A 98 -14.04 12.54 9.72
N TRP A 99 -14.09 13.56 8.86
CA TRP A 99 -13.17 13.71 7.75
C TRP A 99 -11.92 14.46 8.18
N LEU A 100 -10.77 13.95 7.76
CA LEU A 100 -9.46 14.43 8.18
C LEU A 100 -8.77 15.16 7.04
N ASN A 101 -8.08 16.24 7.40
CA ASN A 101 -7.16 16.91 6.50
C ASN A 101 -5.88 16.07 6.33
N ARG A 102 -4.98 16.54 5.46
CA ARG A 102 -3.72 15.85 5.17
C ARG A 102 -2.85 15.63 6.41
N ALA A 103 -2.72 16.62 7.29
CA ALA A 103 -1.85 16.51 8.46
C ALA A 103 -2.36 15.41 9.41
N ASP A 104 -3.65 15.42 9.71
CA ASP A 104 -4.27 14.43 10.60
C ASP A 104 -4.27 13.03 9.98
N ALA A 105 -4.50 12.93 8.66
CA ALA A 105 -4.43 11.65 7.94
C ALA A 105 -3.01 11.05 7.96
N LEU A 106 -1.97 11.88 7.79
CA LEU A 106 -0.58 11.42 7.88
C LEU A 106 -0.22 11.00 9.31
N ALA A 107 -0.70 11.71 10.34
CA ALA A 107 -0.49 11.33 11.73
C ALA A 107 -1.09 9.94 12.03
N LEU A 108 -2.25 9.60 11.46
CA LEU A 108 -2.82 8.25 11.59
C LEU A 108 -1.93 7.15 10.98
N LEU A 109 -1.29 7.41 9.84
CA LEU A 109 -0.37 6.44 9.22
C LEU A 109 0.82 6.12 10.12
N GLU A 110 1.27 7.06 10.95
CA GLU A 110 2.35 6.85 11.92
C GLU A 110 1.95 5.92 13.06
N THR A 111 0.66 5.83 13.39
CA THR A 111 0.15 4.91 14.42
C THR A 111 0.15 3.44 13.96
N ARG A 112 0.32 3.18 12.66
CA ARG A 112 0.28 1.84 12.08
C ARG A 112 1.43 0.97 12.61
N SER A 113 1.10 -0.22 13.08
CA SER A 113 2.07 -1.28 13.38
C SER A 113 2.33 -2.16 12.16
N GLY A 114 3.60 -2.41 11.83
CA GLY A 114 4.01 -3.35 10.78
C GLY A 114 4.52 -2.70 9.49
N LEU A 115 5.17 -3.51 8.65
CA LEU A 115 5.60 -3.11 7.31
C LEU A 115 4.41 -3.22 6.37
N ALA A 116 4.12 -2.14 5.64
CA ALA A 116 3.21 -2.21 4.51
C ALA A 116 3.96 -2.49 3.21
N PRO A 117 3.26 -3.02 2.20
CA PRO A 117 3.73 -2.99 0.82
C PRO A 117 4.21 -1.59 0.45
N TRP A 118 5.29 -1.49 -0.31
CA TRP A 118 6.04 -0.24 -0.45
C TRP A 118 5.19 0.91 -1.00
N THR A 119 4.21 0.66 -1.88
CA THR A 119 3.31 1.71 -2.41
C THR A 119 2.44 2.34 -1.33
N ASN A 120 2.19 1.59 -0.25
CA ASN A 120 1.35 1.96 0.89
C ASN A 120 2.20 2.24 2.14
N GLN A 121 3.52 2.39 1.99
CA GLN A 121 4.39 2.87 3.05
C GLN A 121 4.17 4.37 3.29
N THR A 122 4.33 4.77 4.55
CA THR A 122 4.08 6.14 5.01
C THR A 122 4.94 7.13 4.23
N GLU A 123 6.18 6.78 3.92
CA GLU A 123 7.11 7.61 3.14
C GLU A 123 6.64 7.86 1.70
N SER A 124 5.97 6.89 1.07
CA SER A 124 5.37 7.07 -0.26
C SER A 124 4.13 7.96 -0.21
N LEU A 125 3.34 7.86 0.86
CA LEU A 125 2.15 8.68 1.08
C LEU A 125 2.50 10.12 1.51
N THR A 126 3.55 10.32 2.29
CA THR A 126 4.02 11.66 2.69
C THR A 126 4.43 12.51 1.49
N ASN A 127 5.01 11.89 0.46
CA ASN A 127 5.41 12.58 -0.77
C ASN A 127 4.25 12.78 -1.76
N ALA A 128 3.09 12.19 -1.52
CA ALA A 128 1.91 12.37 -2.35
C ALA A 128 1.17 13.66 -1.99
N SER A 129 0.67 14.37 -3.02
CA SER A 129 -0.33 15.42 -2.83
C SER A 129 -1.70 14.79 -2.56
N ASP A 130 -2.59 15.58 -1.97
CA ASP A 130 -4.03 15.25 -1.87
C ASP A 130 -4.32 13.95 -1.12
N ILE A 131 -3.60 13.76 -0.01
CA ILE A 131 -3.90 12.74 0.99
C ILE A 131 -5.02 13.23 1.92
N TYR A 132 -6.00 12.37 2.13
CA TYR A 132 -7.13 12.59 3.01
C TYR A 132 -7.33 11.37 3.92
N GLY A 133 -8.08 11.57 4.99
CA GLY A 133 -8.49 10.49 5.86
C GLY A 133 -9.94 10.62 6.27
N LEU A 134 -10.48 9.55 6.81
CA LEU A 134 -11.74 9.57 7.54
C LEU A 134 -11.69 8.55 8.68
N THR A 135 -12.36 8.86 9.78
CA THR A 135 -12.59 7.93 10.89
C THR A 135 -14.08 7.67 11.06
N VAL A 136 -14.43 6.48 11.54
CA VAL A 136 -15.81 6.09 11.85
C VAL A 136 -15.87 5.49 13.25
N ALA A 137 -17.04 5.68 13.88
CA ALA A 137 -17.43 5.00 15.10
C ALA A 137 -18.83 4.43 14.89
N LEU A 138 -18.95 3.10 14.97
CA LEU A 138 -20.19 2.38 14.75
C LEU A 138 -21.01 2.31 16.06
N PRO A 139 -22.34 2.17 15.96
CA PRO A 139 -23.21 2.06 17.14
C PRO A 139 -22.90 0.88 18.06
N ASP A 140 -22.31 -0.19 17.52
CA ASP A 140 -21.88 -1.40 18.25
C ASP A 140 -20.52 -1.24 18.95
N GLY A 141 -19.91 -0.05 18.88
CA GLY A 141 -18.62 0.25 19.47
C GLY A 141 -17.42 0.00 18.55
N GLY A 142 -17.65 -0.50 17.33
CA GLY A 142 -16.63 -0.63 16.29
C GLY A 142 -16.03 0.72 15.92
N ALA A 143 -14.74 0.76 15.62
CA ALA A 143 -14.04 1.98 15.25
C ALA A 143 -12.85 1.70 14.35
N GLY A 144 -12.58 2.64 13.45
CA GLY A 144 -11.44 2.55 12.56
C GLY A 144 -11.29 3.77 11.68
N TRP A 145 -10.29 3.70 10.81
CA TRP A 145 -9.94 4.79 9.91
C TRP A 145 -9.49 4.29 8.55
N LEU A 146 -9.65 5.16 7.56
CA LEU A 146 -9.17 4.99 6.19
C LEU A 146 -8.37 6.23 5.80
N VAL A 147 -7.16 6.01 5.30
CA VAL A 147 -6.35 7.03 4.62
C VAL A 147 -6.29 6.67 3.14
N PHE A 148 -6.41 7.67 2.27
CA PHE A 148 -6.42 7.48 0.83
C PHE A 148 -5.84 8.70 0.12
N GLN A 149 -5.39 8.47 -1.11
CA GLN A 149 -5.04 9.53 -2.04
C GLN A 149 -6.21 9.81 -2.98
N ARG A 150 -6.51 11.09 -3.21
CA ARG A 150 -7.48 11.52 -4.21
C ARG A 150 -6.80 12.34 -5.29
N GLN A 151 -6.88 11.87 -6.52
CA GLN A 151 -6.50 12.63 -7.72
C GLN A 151 -7.76 13.14 -8.41
N ARG A 152 -7.59 13.95 -9.46
CA ARG A 152 -8.69 14.64 -10.14
C ARG A 152 -9.84 13.71 -10.58
N PHE A 153 -9.52 12.49 -11.01
CA PHE A 153 -10.49 11.54 -11.57
C PHE A 153 -10.44 10.15 -10.93
N VAL A 154 -9.49 9.92 -10.02
CA VAL A 154 -9.24 8.60 -9.45
C VAL A 154 -8.88 8.70 -7.98
N MET A 155 -9.40 7.76 -7.18
CA MET A 155 -8.96 7.52 -5.80
C MET A 155 -8.07 6.29 -5.75
N GLY A 156 -7.11 6.28 -4.83
CA GLY A 156 -6.24 5.12 -4.64
C GLY A 156 -5.38 5.17 -3.39
N ARG A 157 -4.42 4.24 -3.30
CA ARG A 157 -3.52 4.07 -2.14
C ARG A 157 -4.25 3.99 -0.80
N PHE A 158 -5.17 3.04 -0.71
CA PHE A 158 -5.98 2.88 0.50
C PHE A 158 -5.14 2.23 1.60
N VAL A 159 -5.21 2.83 2.79
CA VAL A 159 -4.69 2.24 4.02
C VAL A 159 -5.80 2.27 5.04
N MET A 160 -6.29 1.09 5.40
CA MET A 160 -7.39 0.91 6.33
C MET A 160 -6.89 0.28 7.62
N ARG A 161 -7.49 0.67 8.75
CA ARG A 161 -7.28 0.01 10.02
C ARG A 161 -8.56 -0.02 10.83
N THR A 162 -8.82 -1.18 11.41
CA THR A 162 -9.79 -1.35 12.49
C THR A 162 -9.07 -1.24 13.83
N GLU A 163 -9.54 -0.34 14.68
CA GLU A 163 -9.04 -0.13 16.03
C GLU A 163 -9.81 -0.97 17.04
N ARG A 164 -11.13 -1.11 16.83
CA ARG A 164 -12.03 -1.94 17.64
C ARG A 164 -13.16 -2.51 16.79
N GLY A 165 -13.70 -3.65 17.19
CA GLY A 165 -14.84 -4.30 16.54
C GLY A 165 -14.44 -5.23 15.38
N ASP A 166 -15.43 -5.65 14.60
CA ASP A 166 -15.25 -6.51 13.43
C ASP A 166 -14.65 -5.71 12.24
N PRO A 167 -13.48 -6.10 11.71
CA PRO A 167 -12.88 -5.41 10.58
C PRO A 167 -13.75 -5.38 9.32
N ALA A 168 -14.55 -6.41 9.07
CA ALA A 168 -15.43 -6.41 7.90
C ALA A 168 -16.53 -5.34 8.05
N ALA A 169 -17.19 -5.28 9.22
CA ALA A 169 -18.19 -4.26 9.52
C ALA A 169 -17.62 -2.83 9.48
N VAL A 170 -16.47 -2.59 10.11
CA VAL A 170 -15.81 -1.28 10.10
C VAL A 170 -15.37 -0.90 8.69
N GLY A 171 -14.82 -1.84 7.92
CA GLY A 171 -14.43 -1.63 6.53
C GLY A 171 -15.61 -1.27 5.63
N ARG A 172 -16.78 -1.91 5.82
CA ARG A 172 -18.00 -1.55 5.08
C ARG A 172 -18.43 -0.13 5.35
N GLU A 173 -18.44 0.29 6.61
CA GLU A 173 -18.82 1.65 6.97
C GLU A 173 -17.83 2.67 6.40
N LEU A 174 -16.52 2.41 6.50
CA LEU A 174 -15.49 3.28 5.91
C LEU A 174 -15.67 3.44 4.39
N LEU A 175 -15.89 2.34 3.66
CA LEU A 175 -16.09 2.37 2.21
C LEU A 175 -17.45 2.98 1.83
N ALA A 176 -18.51 2.77 2.62
CA ALA A 176 -19.80 3.40 2.41
C ALA A 176 -19.68 4.93 2.54
N GLN A 177 -19.00 5.43 3.58
CA GLN A 177 -18.72 6.87 3.76
C GLN A 177 -17.94 7.44 2.59
N LEU A 178 -16.90 6.72 2.15
CA LEU A 178 -16.06 7.15 1.04
C LEU A 178 -16.85 7.26 -0.26
N HIS A 179 -17.54 6.18 -0.65
CA HIS A 179 -18.26 6.11 -1.92
C HIS A 179 -19.59 6.85 -1.90
N HIS A 180 -20.12 7.22 -0.73
CA HIS A 180 -21.21 8.18 -0.65
C HIS A 180 -20.73 9.59 -1.03
N ARG A 181 -19.53 9.98 -0.59
CA ARG A 181 -18.96 11.30 -0.88
C ARG A 181 -18.36 11.41 -2.28
N TYR A 182 -17.75 10.34 -2.78
CA TYR A 182 -17.01 10.31 -4.05
C TYR A 182 -17.53 9.21 -4.98
N PHE A 183 -18.85 9.13 -5.14
CA PHE A 183 -19.49 8.08 -5.94
C PHE A 183 -19.13 8.15 -7.44
N ASP A 184 -18.71 9.32 -7.92
CA ASP A 184 -18.41 9.65 -9.31
C ASP A 184 -16.95 9.42 -9.72
N LEU A 185 -16.09 9.03 -8.77
CA LEU A 185 -14.67 8.77 -9.02
C LEU A 185 -14.39 7.28 -9.24
N ASP A 186 -13.51 6.99 -10.20
CA ASP A 186 -12.96 5.65 -10.36
C ASP A 186 -12.02 5.39 -9.19
N THR A 187 -11.89 4.14 -8.76
CA THR A 187 -11.05 3.82 -7.60
C THR A 187 -10.15 2.65 -7.92
N HIS A 188 -8.85 2.85 -7.74
CA HIS A 188 -7.80 1.88 -7.97
C HIS A 188 -7.01 1.69 -6.68
N THR A 189 -7.20 0.55 -6.02
CA THR A 189 -6.52 0.24 -4.78
C THR A 189 -5.49 -0.84 -5.05
N GLU A 190 -4.24 -0.48 -4.83
CA GLU A 190 -3.12 -1.40 -5.04
C GLU A 190 -2.64 -1.98 -3.71
N ASN A 191 -2.14 -3.20 -3.80
CA ASN A 191 -1.38 -3.85 -2.76
C ASN A 191 -2.16 -4.06 -1.45
N ILE A 192 -3.42 -4.47 -1.57
CA ILE A 192 -4.21 -5.00 -0.45
C ILE A 192 -3.76 -6.43 -0.20
N SER A 193 -3.47 -6.81 1.05
CA SER A 193 -3.10 -8.20 1.36
C SER A 193 -4.26 -9.14 1.01
N ALA A 194 -3.99 -10.29 0.39
CA ALA A 194 -5.01 -11.32 0.18
C ALA A 194 -5.55 -11.88 1.51
N ALA A 195 -4.79 -11.72 2.60
CA ALA A 195 -5.19 -12.03 3.96
C ALA A 195 -5.73 -10.81 4.74
N ASP A 196 -6.01 -9.68 4.07
CA ASP A 196 -6.54 -8.48 4.75
C ASP A 196 -7.95 -8.77 5.29
N PRO A 197 -8.21 -8.52 6.59
CA PRO A 197 -9.51 -8.83 7.20
C PRO A 197 -10.64 -7.92 6.70
N HIS A 198 -10.33 -6.79 6.05
CA HIS A 198 -11.33 -5.90 5.45
C HIS A 198 -11.70 -6.31 4.02
N LEU A 199 -11.06 -7.33 3.43
CA LEU A 199 -11.30 -7.74 2.05
C LEU A 199 -12.78 -8.04 1.72
N PRO A 200 -13.59 -8.65 2.60
CA PRO A 200 -15.02 -8.80 2.36
C PRO A 200 -15.74 -7.48 2.09
N ALA A 201 -15.37 -6.41 2.80
CA ALA A 201 -15.97 -5.09 2.62
C ALA A 201 -15.70 -4.48 1.23
N PHE A 202 -14.52 -4.75 0.65
CA PHE A 202 -14.21 -4.33 -0.71
C PHE A 202 -15.16 -4.98 -1.73
N TYR A 203 -15.39 -6.29 -1.64
CA TYR A 203 -16.31 -6.97 -2.56
C TYR A 203 -17.75 -6.47 -2.41
N GLU A 204 -18.22 -6.27 -1.18
CA GLU A 204 -19.55 -5.73 -0.92
C GLU A 204 -19.72 -4.31 -1.47
N ALA A 205 -18.69 -3.46 -1.35
CA ALA A 205 -18.65 -2.12 -1.92
C ALA A 205 -18.56 -2.10 -3.47
N GLY A 206 -18.36 -3.26 -4.10
CA GLY A 206 -18.35 -3.42 -5.56
C GLY A 206 -16.99 -3.35 -6.21
N TYR A 207 -15.92 -3.61 -5.45
CA TYR A 207 -14.59 -3.78 -6.02
C TYR A 207 -14.48 -5.13 -6.75
N ILE A 208 -13.73 -5.11 -7.84
CA ILE A 208 -13.35 -6.28 -8.61
C ILE A 208 -11.82 -6.43 -8.58
N GLU A 209 -11.35 -7.66 -8.53
CA GLU A 209 -9.92 -7.97 -8.66
C GLU A 209 -9.49 -7.72 -10.11
N GLU A 210 -8.47 -6.89 -10.32
CA GLU A 210 -7.86 -6.72 -11.65
C GLU A 210 -6.75 -7.75 -11.86
N PHE A 211 -5.82 -7.85 -10.90
CA PHE A 211 -4.74 -8.84 -10.89
C PHE A 211 -4.11 -8.94 -9.50
N ARG A 212 -3.19 -9.90 -9.33
CA ARG A 212 -2.39 -10.06 -8.11
C ARG A 212 -0.91 -9.81 -8.34
N ARG A 213 -0.22 -9.46 -7.27
CA ARG A 213 1.24 -9.44 -7.16
C ARG A 213 1.66 -10.40 -6.04
N ILE A 214 2.88 -10.88 -6.11
CA ILE A 214 3.55 -11.63 -5.06
C ILE A 214 4.60 -10.70 -4.47
N GLU A 215 4.49 -10.44 -3.18
CA GLU A 215 5.49 -9.71 -2.40
C GLU A 215 6.65 -10.65 -2.08
N MET A 216 7.88 -10.26 -2.39
CA MET A 216 9.07 -11.08 -2.18
C MET A 216 10.17 -10.32 -1.44
N TYR A 217 10.81 -10.98 -0.47
CA TYR A 217 11.86 -10.41 0.38
C TYR A 217 13.20 -11.13 0.17
N ARG A 218 14.30 -10.39 0.28
CA ARG A 218 15.68 -10.92 0.40
C ARG A 218 16.32 -10.27 1.62
N GLY A 219 16.86 -11.07 2.53
CA GLY A 219 17.42 -10.62 3.80
C GLY A 219 16.44 -10.73 4.98
N GLU A 220 16.88 -10.29 6.16
CA GLU A 220 16.08 -10.34 7.39
C GLU A 220 15.14 -9.15 7.50
N LYS A 221 13.91 -9.43 7.93
CA LYS A 221 12.89 -8.41 8.16
C LYS A 221 13.32 -7.55 9.38
N PRO A 222 13.19 -6.22 9.32
CA PRO A 222 13.52 -5.32 10.40
C PRO A 222 12.42 -5.23 11.45
#